data_AF-A0A1S3NJ41-F1
#
_entry.id   AF-A0A1S3NJ41-F1
#
_cell.length_a   1.000
_cell.length_b   1.000
_cell.length_c   1.000
_cell.angle_alpha   90.00
_cell.angle_beta   90.00
_cell.angle_gamma   90.00
#
_symmetry.space_group_name_H-M   'P 1'
#
loop_
_entity.id
_entity.type
_entity.pdbx_description
1 polymer ?
#
loop_
_entity_poly.entity_id
_entity_poly.type
_entity_poly.pdbx_seq_one_letter_code
_entity_poly.pdbx_strand_id
1 'polypeptide(L)'
;MGWLCLWAGYSFVMQTGAGAEGSGQPLASSWSCLEEFRKIPFIECHGRGTCNYYTDSYSYWLALLDPKNMFSRWGKRLVVHTPHVPDRPPVTQPRKQSDELRGRAPYKSPTEPSSTEPGRSISTDLDPAHPGPA
;
A
#
# COMPACT_ATOMS: atom_id res chain seq x y z
N MET A 1 9.72 16.77 -15.50
CA MET A 1 8.54 17.64 -15.68
C MET A 1 7.91 17.31 -17.03
N GLY A 2 6.59 17.08 -17.11
CA GLY A 2 5.91 16.58 -18.31
C GLY A 2 4.97 15.39 -18.08
N TRP A 3 4.84 14.93 -16.83
CA TRP A 3 3.97 13.83 -16.44
C TRP A 3 2.89 14.34 -15.47
N LEU A 4 1.71 13.74 -15.52
CA LEU A 4 0.62 13.95 -14.59
C LEU A 4 0.59 12.81 -13.58
N CYS A 5 0.66 13.14 -12.29
CA CYS A 5 0.38 12.19 -11.22
C CYS A 5 -1.10 11.78 -11.27
N LEU A 6 -1.35 10.49 -11.37
CA LEU A 6 -2.69 9.92 -11.36
C LEU A 6 -3.12 9.57 -9.93
N TRP A 7 -2.30 8.78 -9.24
CA TRP A 7 -2.49 8.42 -7.83
C TRP A 7 -1.15 8.12 -7.15
N ALA A 8 -1.14 8.23 -5.81
CA ALA A 8 -0.08 7.74 -4.95
C ALA A 8 -0.52 6.45 -4.25
N GLY A 9 0.43 5.61 -3.86
CA GLY A 9 0.10 4.31 -3.27
C GLY A 9 1.29 3.56 -2.70
N TYR A 10 1.08 2.28 -2.45
CA TYR A 10 2.01 1.33 -1.86
C TYR A 10 2.63 0.44 -2.93
N SER A 11 3.96 0.34 -2.90
CA SER A 11 4.77 -0.50 -3.78
C SER A 11 4.55 -2.00 -3.53
N PHE A 12 3.66 -2.61 -4.30
CA PHE A 12 3.36 -4.03 -4.34
C PHE A 12 4.26 -4.74 -5.36
N VAL A 13 4.84 -5.87 -4.97
CA VAL A 13 5.82 -6.59 -5.80
C VAL A 13 5.23 -7.88 -6.33
N MET A 14 4.74 -8.71 -5.42
CA MET A 14 4.26 -10.05 -5.74
C MET A 14 3.30 -10.55 -4.66
N GLN A 15 2.62 -11.64 -4.98
CA GLN A 15 1.78 -12.40 -4.08
C GLN A 15 2.05 -13.88 -4.23
N THR A 16 1.77 -14.64 -3.17
CA THR A 16 1.71 -16.10 -3.20
C THR A 16 0.42 -16.58 -2.53
N GLY A 17 -0.16 -17.67 -3.02
CA GLY A 17 -1.37 -18.32 -2.51
C GLY A 17 -1.16 -19.82 -2.36
N ALA A 18 -2.17 -20.62 -2.73
CA ALA A 18 -2.13 -22.07 -2.63
C ALA A 18 -0.80 -22.68 -3.13
N GLY A 19 -0.22 -23.57 -2.32
CA GLY A 19 1.03 -24.26 -2.66
C GLY A 19 2.27 -23.37 -2.77
N ALA A 20 2.21 -22.14 -2.23
CA ALA A 20 3.21 -21.09 -2.43
C ALA A 20 3.41 -20.69 -3.90
N GLU A 21 2.46 -21.02 -4.77
CA GLU A 21 2.41 -20.49 -6.12
C GLU A 21 2.05 -19.01 -6.09
N GLY A 22 2.57 -18.25 -7.05
CA GLY A 22 2.46 -16.81 -7.00
C GLY A 22 2.74 -16.13 -8.32
N SER A 23 2.48 -14.84 -8.34
CA SER A 23 2.76 -13.97 -9.48
C SER A 23 3.27 -12.62 -9.01
N GLY A 24 4.09 -12.00 -9.84
CA GLY A 24 4.59 -10.65 -9.66
C GLY A 24 4.31 -9.81 -10.89
N GLN A 25 4.49 -8.49 -10.76
CA GLN A 25 4.37 -7.55 -11.87
C GLN A 25 5.65 -6.72 -11.98
N PRO A 26 5.97 -6.17 -13.16
CA PRO A 26 7.05 -5.19 -13.28
C PRO A 26 6.80 -4.00 -12.35
N LEU A 27 7.84 -3.53 -11.68
CA LEU A 27 7.77 -2.36 -10.77
C LEU A 27 7.47 -1.04 -11.50
N ALA A 28 7.63 -1.01 -12.83
CA ALA A 28 7.22 0.13 -13.64
C ALA A 28 5.74 0.08 -14.05
N SER A 29 5.02 -1.01 -13.74
CA SER A 29 3.60 -1.13 -14.05
C SER A 29 2.76 -0.37 -13.03
N SER A 30 1.61 0.14 -13.46
CA SER A 30 0.63 0.78 -12.58
C SER A 30 0.11 -0.17 -11.49
N TRP A 31 0.06 -1.48 -11.73
CA TRP A 31 -0.38 -2.49 -10.76
C TRP A 31 0.57 -2.63 -9.57
N SER A 32 1.85 -2.26 -9.74
CA SER A 32 2.81 -2.27 -8.64
C SER A 32 2.61 -1.13 -7.63
N CYS A 33 1.66 -0.20 -7.85
CA CYS A 33 1.38 0.93 -6.95
C CYS A 33 -0.10 0.95 -6.56
N LEU A 34 -0.45 0.21 -5.50
CA LEU A 34 -1.82 0.08 -5.00
C LEU A 34 -2.18 1.26 -4.09
N GLU A 35 -3.31 1.92 -4.31
CA GLU A 35 -3.74 3.10 -3.53
C GLU A 35 -3.93 2.79 -2.03
N GLU A 36 -4.37 1.58 -1.72
CA GLU A 36 -4.58 1.10 -0.36
C GLU A 36 -3.66 -0.08 -0.03
N PHE A 37 -3.12 -0.06 1.19
CA PHE A 37 -2.41 -1.22 1.71
C PHE A 37 -3.40 -2.24 2.28
N ARG A 38 -3.24 -3.49 1.88
CA ARG A 38 -3.94 -4.64 2.46
C ARG A 38 -2.96 -5.76 2.67
N LYS A 39 -3.02 -6.44 3.82
CA LYS A 39 -2.13 -7.57 4.12
C LYS A 39 -2.23 -8.68 3.07
N ILE A 40 -3.42 -8.89 2.49
CA ILE A 40 -3.67 -9.82 1.39
C ILE A 40 -4.57 -9.08 0.39
N PRO A 41 -4.01 -8.46 -0.67
CA PRO A 41 -4.77 -7.63 -1.60
C PRO A 41 -5.50 -8.42 -2.70
N PHE A 42 -5.62 -9.75 -2.55
CA PHE A 42 -6.26 -10.63 -3.53
C PHE A 42 -7.15 -11.67 -2.84
N ILE A 43 -8.02 -12.29 -3.62
CA ILE A 43 -8.89 -13.39 -3.20
C ILE A 43 -8.62 -14.60 -4.09
N GLU A 44 -8.60 -15.80 -3.52
CA GLU A 44 -8.39 -17.03 -4.28
C GLU A 44 -9.74 -17.70 -4.56
N CYS A 45 -9.99 -18.05 -5.82
CA CYS A 45 -11.21 -18.68 -6.28
C CYS A 45 -10.93 -20.08 -6.83
N HIS A 46 -11.81 -21.04 -6.50
CA HIS A 46 -11.73 -22.41 -6.97
C HIS A 46 -12.75 -22.66 -8.08
N GLY A 47 -12.50 -23.66 -8.94
CA GLY A 47 -13.34 -23.95 -10.12
C GLY A 47 -14.82 -24.31 -9.83
N ARG A 48 -15.18 -24.48 -8.55
CA ARG A 48 -16.56 -24.67 -8.08
C ARG A 48 -17.31 -23.36 -7.83
N GLY A 49 -16.69 -22.21 -8.08
CA GLY A 49 -17.29 -20.88 -7.87
C GLY A 49 -17.18 -20.37 -6.43
N THR A 50 -16.38 -21.03 -5.58
CA THR A 50 -16.11 -20.58 -4.20
C THR A 50 -14.84 -19.74 -4.17
N CYS A 51 -14.89 -18.59 -3.51
CA CYS A 51 -13.74 -17.70 -3.33
C CYS A 51 -13.53 -17.41 -1.84
N ASN A 52 -12.28 -17.38 -1.38
CA ASN A 52 -11.96 -17.10 0.01
C ASN A 52 -10.59 -16.43 0.19
N TYR A 53 -10.39 -15.83 1.36
CA TYR A 53 -9.08 -15.43 1.85
C TYR A 53 -8.48 -16.59 2.64
N TYR A 54 -7.26 -16.98 2.30
CA TYR A 54 -6.57 -18.07 2.97
C TYR A 54 -5.39 -17.53 3.81
N THR A 55 -5.11 -18.19 4.92
CA THR A 55 -4.07 -17.77 5.87
C THR A 55 -2.65 -18.02 5.36
N ASP A 56 -2.49 -18.90 4.38
CA ASP A 56 -1.24 -19.20 3.68
C ASP A 56 -0.96 -18.24 2.52
N SER A 57 -1.84 -17.27 2.29
CA SER A 57 -1.65 -16.22 1.30
C SER A 57 -0.71 -15.14 1.83
N TYR A 58 0.32 -14.79 1.04
CA TYR A 58 1.27 -13.73 1.36
C TYR A 58 1.27 -12.65 0.28
N SER A 59 1.54 -11.42 0.71
CA SER A 59 1.83 -10.29 -0.17
C SER A 59 3.18 -9.69 0.17
N TYR A 60 3.88 -9.24 -0.87
CA TYR A 60 5.25 -8.74 -0.76
C TYR A 60 5.28 -7.30 -1.25
N TRP A 61 5.87 -6.44 -0.44
CA TRP A 61 5.87 -4.99 -0.62
C TRP A 61 7.30 -4.48 -0.52
N LEU A 62 7.64 -3.44 -1.27
CA LEU A 62 8.96 -2.82 -1.11
C LEU A 62 9.07 -2.20 0.28
N ALA A 63 10.21 -2.47 0.91
CA ALA A 63 10.57 -1.87 2.18
C ALA A 63 11.10 -0.46 2.01
N LEU A 64 10.99 0.34 3.07
CA LEU A 64 11.70 1.61 3.15
C LEU A 64 13.11 1.38 3.70
N LEU A 65 14.09 1.84 2.93
CA LEU A 65 15.50 1.74 3.25
C LEU A 65 16.01 3.12 3.66
N ASP A 66 16.84 3.17 4.72
CA ASP A 66 17.60 4.38 5.03
C ASP A 66 18.82 4.44 4.10
N PRO A 67 18.95 5.46 3.24
CA PRO A 67 20.06 5.57 2.30
C PRO A 67 21.42 5.52 2.99
N LYS A 68 21.53 6.00 4.23
CA LYS A 68 22.80 6.00 4.98
C LYS A 68 23.23 4.60 5.42
N ASN A 69 22.29 3.67 5.47
CA ASN A 69 22.49 2.31 5.99
C ASN A 69 22.22 1.24 4.92
N MET A 70 22.20 1.60 3.62
CA MET A 70 21.80 0.69 2.55
C MET A 70 22.68 -0.58 2.44
N PHE A 71 23.97 -0.46 2.82
CA PHE A 71 24.95 -1.56 2.80
C PHE A 71 25.25 -2.13 4.18
N SER A 72 24.64 -1.59 5.23
CA SER A 72 24.76 -2.13 6.57
C SER A 72 23.93 -3.41 6.68
N ARG A 73 24.30 -4.29 7.63
CA ARG A 73 23.49 -5.47 7.92
C ARG A 73 22.07 -5.02 8.29
N TRP A 74 21.11 -5.40 7.48
CA TRP A 74 19.70 -5.22 7.77
C TRP A 74 19.36 -5.98 9.05
N GLY A 75 19.00 -5.25 10.11
CA GLY A 75 18.41 -5.85 11.31
C GLY A 75 17.00 -6.37 11.02
N LYS A 76 16.46 -7.21 11.92
CA LYS A 76 15.02 -7.52 11.90
C LYS A 76 14.25 -6.25 12.28
N ARG A 77 13.96 -5.40 11.30
CA ARG A 77 13.12 -4.22 11.49
C ARG A 77 11.75 -4.53 10.94
N LEU A 78 10.72 -4.40 11.78
CA LEU A 78 9.35 -4.30 11.30
C LEU A 78 9.29 -3.09 10.38
N VAL A 79 9.11 -3.34 9.08
CA VAL A 79 8.88 -2.27 8.13
C VAL A 79 7.41 -1.89 8.24
N VAL A 80 7.14 -0.76 8.89
CA VAL A 80 5.78 -0.23 8.92
C VAL A 80 5.48 0.33 7.54
N HIS A 81 4.51 -0.26 6.85
CA HIS A 81 3.98 0.31 5.62
C HIS A 81 3.10 1.51 5.98
N THR A 82 3.70 2.69 6.12
CA THR A 82 2.94 3.92 6.29
C THR A 82 2.48 4.46 4.92
N PRO A 83 1.25 5.00 4.82
CA PRO A 83 0.75 5.65 3.60
C PRO A 83 1.52 6.92 3.24
N HIS A 84 2.17 7.55 4.22
CA HIS A 84 2.58 8.95 4.15
C HIS A 84 4.10 9.15 4.07
N VAL A 85 4.79 8.29 3.34
CA VAL A 85 6.21 8.52 3.06
C VAL A 85 6.33 9.28 1.73
N PRO A 86 6.96 10.47 1.73
CA PRO A 86 6.97 11.39 0.58
C PRO A 86 7.63 10.83 -0.69
N ASP A 87 8.31 9.68 -0.63
CA ASP A 87 9.15 9.17 -1.71
C ASP A 87 8.64 7.90 -2.41
N ARG A 88 7.38 7.46 -2.20
CA ARG A 88 6.85 6.36 -3.02
C ARG A 88 6.44 6.88 -4.40
N PRO A 89 6.88 6.22 -5.49
CA PRO A 89 6.61 6.71 -6.84
C PRO A 89 5.09 6.63 -7.13
N PRO A 90 4.45 7.75 -7.46
CA PRO A 90 3.06 7.73 -7.90
C PRO A 90 2.97 7.08 -9.28
N VAL A 91 1.78 6.59 -9.61
CA VAL A 91 1.50 6.28 -11.02
C VAL A 91 1.38 7.58 -11.78
N THR A 92 2.06 7.66 -12.91
CA THR A 92 2.10 8.85 -13.75
C THR A 92 1.78 8.53 -15.20
N GLN A 93 1.24 9.51 -15.91
CA GLN A 93 1.03 9.44 -17.36
C GLN A 93 1.63 10.67 -18.05
N PRO A 94 2.06 10.58 -19.32
CA PRO A 94 2.54 11.75 -20.05
C PRO A 94 1.43 12.79 -20.16
N ARG A 95 1.74 14.07 -19.97
CA ARG A 95 0.77 15.14 -20.28
C ARG A 95 0.62 15.25 -21.80
N LYS A 96 -0.63 15.37 -22.28
CA LYS A 96 -0.88 15.77 -23.67
C LYS A 96 -0.80 17.29 -23.76
N GLN A 97 -0.28 17.81 -24.88
CA GLN A 97 -0.15 19.26 -25.13
C GLN A 97 -1.49 20.01 -24.97
N SER A 98 -2.61 19.36 -25.30
CA SER A 98 -3.96 19.91 -25.12
C SER A 98 -4.36 20.15 -23.67
N ASP A 99 -3.77 19.41 -22.72
CA ASP A 99 -4.06 19.53 -21.30
C ASP A 99 -3.35 20.73 -20.66
N GLU A 100 -2.27 21.23 -21.28
CA GLU A 100 -1.57 22.44 -20.83
C GLU A 100 -2.44 23.69 -20.95
N LEU A 101 -3.25 23.77 -22.02
CA LEU A 101 -4.16 24.90 -22.27
C LEU A 101 -5.41 24.86 -21.38
N ARG A 102 -5.73 23.72 -20.75
CA ARG A 102 -6.97 23.54 -19.97
C ARG A 102 -6.78 23.66 -18.45
N GLY A 103 -5.55 23.76 -17.95
CA GLY A 103 -5.28 24.03 -16.53
C GLY A 103 -6.02 23.10 -15.56
N ARG A 104 -5.93 21.77 -15.76
CA ARG A 104 -6.59 20.80 -14.86
C ARG A 104 -6.04 20.96 -13.44
N ALA A 105 -6.93 20.97 -12.45
CA ALA A 105 -6.56 21.09 -11.04
C ALA A 105 -5.49 20.04 -10.67
N PRO A 106 -4.45 20.44 -9.92
CA PRO A 106 -3.41 19.50 -9.48
C PRO A 106 -4.04 18.36 -8.67
N TYR A 107 -3.44 17.17 -8.76
CA TYR A 107 -3.74 16.07 -7.84
C TYR A 107 -3.60 16.60 -6.41
N LYS A 108 -4.71 16.70 -5.68
CA LYS A 108 -4.70 17.06 -4.27
C LYS A 108 -4.17 15.84 -3.52
N SER A 109 -2.97 15.95 -2.95
CA SER A 109 -2.50 14.99 -1.95
C SER A 109 -3.51 14.93 -0.80
N PRO A 110 -3.67 13.78 -0.11
CA PRO A 110 -4.48 13.70 1.10
C PRO A 110 -3.96 14.52 2.30
N THR A 111 -3.01 15.43 2.09
CA THR A 111 -2.32 16.19 3.15
C THR A 111 -2.86 17.61 3.23
N GLU A 112 -4.08 17.78 3.73
CA GLU A 112 -4.38 18.94 4.58
C GLU A 112 -5.13 18.45 5.82
N PRO A 113 -4.46 18.35 6.98
CA PRO A 113 -5.19 18.30 8.23
C PRO A 113 -5.84 19.68 8.44
N SER A 114 -7.16 19.73 8.38
CA SER A 114 -7.93 20.85 8.93
C SER A 114 -7.45 21.10 10.35
N SER A 115 -6.85 22.27 10.58
CA SER A 115 -6.53 22.76 11.90
C SER A 115 -7.81 22.89 12.73
N THR A 116 -7.71 22.52 14.01
CA THR A 116 -8.70 22.69 15.11
C THR A 116 -9.52 21.44 15.44
N GLU A 117 -9.03 20.63 16.39
CA GLU A 117 -9.65 20.33 17.70
C GLU A 117 -8.69 19.46 18.54
N PRO A 118 -8.53 19.70 19.86
CA PRO A 118 -7.53 19.02 20.68
C PRO A 118 -8.06 17.72 21.29
N GLY A 119 -7.25 16.66 21.22
CA GLY A 119 -7.22 15.58 22.22
C GLY A 119 -8.34 14.53 22.15
N ARG A 120 -8.07 13.42 21.45
CA ARG A 120 -8.57 12.11 21.90
C ARG A 120 -7.54 11.03 21.60
N SER A 121 -6.76 10.69 22.63
CA SER A 121 -5.94 9.49 22.67
C SER A 121 -6.86 8.28 22.54
N ILE A 122 -6.73 7.51 21.45
CA ILE A 122 -7.36 6.19 21.34
C ILE A 122 -6.50 5.25 22.19
N SER A 123 -6.98 5.01 23.42
CA SER A 123 -6.48 3.94 24.30
C SER A 123 -6.62 2.61 23.55
N THR A 124 -5.50 1.92 23.36
CA THR A 124 -5.52 0.49 23.04
C THR A 124 -5.82 -0.25 24.33
N ASP A 125 -7.09 -0.35 24.69
CA ASP A 125 -7.52 -1.35 25.65
C ASP A 125 -7.61 -2.69 24.89
N LEU A 126 -6.58 -3.51 25.10
CA LEU A 126 -6.70 -4.95 24.94
C LEU A 126 -7.81 -5.42 25.89
N ASP A 127 -8.93 -5.92 25.36
CA ASP A 127 -9.79 -6.79 26.16
C ASP A 127 -9.26 -8.24 26.07
N PRO A 128 -8.88 -8.85 27.19
CA PRO A 128 -8.48 -10.24 27.24
C PRO A 128 -9.71 -11.16 27.13
N ALA A 129 -9.54 -12.27 26.42
CA ALA A 129 -10.46 -13.40 26.47
C ALA A 129 -10.78 -13.80 27.91
N HIS A 130 -12.06 -14.04 28.22
CA HIS A 130 -12.47 -14.88 29.36
C HIS A 130 -13.66 -15.80 29.00
N PRO A 131 -13.77 -16.96 29.66
CA PRO A 131 -14.64 -18.08 29.29
C PRO A 131 -16.11 -17.88 29.71
N GLY A 132 -17.03 -18.73 29.20
CA GLY A 132 -18.49 -18.65 29.36
C GLY A 132 -19.03 -18.71 30.82
N PRO A 133 -20.36 -18.64 31.04
CA PRO A 133 -21.14 -19.90 31.08
C PRO A 133 -22.63 -19.81 30.69
N ALA A 134 -23.20 -20.95 30.27
CA ALA A 134 -24.45 -21.61 30.73
C ALA A 134 -24.80 -22.75 29.76
#